data_AF-A0A7S3MKE2-F1
#
_entry.id   AF-A0A7S3MKE2-F1
#
_cell.length_a   1.000
_cell.length_b   1.000
_cell.length_c   1.000
_cell.angle_alpha   90.00
_cell.angle_beta   90.00
_cell.angle_gamma   90.00
#
_symmetry.space_group_name_H-M   'P 1'
#
loop_
_entity.id
_entity.type
_entity.pdbx_description
1 polymer ?
#
loop_
_entity_poly.entity_id
_entity_poly.type
_entity_poly.pdbx_seq_one_letter_code
_entity_poly.pdbx_strand_id
1 'polypeptide(L)'
;MRAGMENVMFWSNLVTGLAYYIITIQLFVFVNNPKVLQVFNDASNNRDVKKRRVFLLVVAITTLFASFIWLCGSTHIINVLRLVYPHNESLVRTEEAIMVICMSISILTAMVCFPLFPALVETTQFFELGVDGKVQHSESYLVEAVDLVKESILVVSDKMIVLKANNVARTIFGFQAVGSSFPSFLHPEDVLLFDDSVVRVANSY
;
A
#
# COMPACT_ATOMS: atom_id res chain seq x y z
N MET A 1 16.01 48.41 7.05
CA MET A 1 15.65 47.06 7.53
C MET A 1 14.29 46.58 7.02
N ARG A 2 13.19 47.37 7.07
CA ARG A 2 11.87 46.95 6.56
C ARG A 2 11.85 46.47 5.09
N ALA A 3 12.47 47.22 4.17
CA ALA A 3 12.52 46.85 2.75
C ALA A 3 13.24 45.51 2.46
N GLY A 4 14.14 45.07 3.35
CA GLY A 4 14.80 43.77 3.24
C GLY A 4 13.89 42.61 3.62
N MET A 5 13.06 42.78 4.66
CA MET A 5 12.12 41.74 5.11
C MET A 5 10.97 41.54 4.13
N GLU A 6 10.48 42.60 3.49
CA GLU A 6 9.42 42.52 2.48
C GLU A 6 9.87 41.72 1.25
N ASN A 7 11.10 41.94 0.78
CA ASN A 7 11.68 41.15 -0.31
C ASN A 7 11.82 39.67 0.07
N VAL A 8 12.29 39.35 1.28
CA VAL A 8 12.43 37.94 1.73
C VAL A 8 11.08 37.23 1.80
N MET A 9 10.05 37.89 2.36
CA MET A 9 8.70 37.32 2.42
C MET A 9 8.08 37.15 1.03
N PHE A 10 8.31 38.09 0.11
CA PHE A 10 7.85 38.00 -1.27
C PHE A 10 8.42 36.76 -1.98
N TRP A 11 9.74 36.58 -1.97
CA TRP A 11 10.38 35.45 -2.63
C TRP A 11 10.03 34.11 -1.98
N SER A 12 9.93 34.05 -0.65
CA SER A 12 9.50 32.84 0.05
C SER A 12 8.10 32.43 -0.37
N ASN A 13 7.12 33.34 -0.35
CA ASN A 13 5.75 33.02 -0.71
C ASN A 13 5.61 32.65 -2.19
N LEU A 14 6.35 33.32 -3.07
CA LEU A 14 6.34 33.01 -4.51
C LEU A 14 6.88 31.61 -4.79
N VAL A 15 8.03 31.25 -4.20
CA VAL A 15 8.64 29.92 -4.36
C VAL A 15 7.73 28.84 -3.80
N THR A 16 7.16 29.05 -2.61
CA THR A 16 6.22 28.12 -2.00
C THR A 16 4.96 27.94 -2.85
N GLY A 17 4.37 29.02 -3.36
CA GLY A 17 3.21 28.96 -4.24
C GLY A 17 3.48 28.21 -5.56
N LEU A 18 4.62 28.47 -6.19
CA LEU A 18 5.05 27.77 -7.41
C LEU A 18 5.31 26.28 -7.14
N ALA A 19 5.95 25.94 -6.03
CA ALA A 19 6.19 24.56 -5.64
C ALA A 19 4.87 23.79 -5.48
N TYR A 20 3.90 24.37 -4.77
CA TYR A 20 2.57 23.77 -4.65
C TYR A 20 1.88 23.60 -6.00
N TYR A 21 1.96 24.61 -6.88
CA TYR A 21 1.37 24.53 -8.21
C TYR A 21 1.98 23.41 -9.07
N ILE A 22 3.31 23.25 -9.04
CA ILE A 22 4.01 22.15 -9.71
C ILE A 22 3.56 20.79 -9.16
N ILE A 23 3.47 20.66 -7.83
CA ILE A 23 2.99 19.44 -7.17
C ILE A 23 1.55 19.13 -7.61
N THR A 24 0.67 20.11 -7.69
CA THR A 24 -0.71 19.91 -8.16
C THR A 24 -0.74 19.45 -9.62
N ILE A 25 0.09 20.04 -10.51
CA ILE A 25 0.18 19.60 -11.90
C ILE A 25 0.67 18.15 -11.97
N GLN A 26 1.68 17.77 -11.19
CA GLN A 26 2.18 16.40 -11.17
C GLN A 26 1.12 15.41 -10.67
N LEU A 27 0.39 15.76 -9.61
CA LEU A 27 -0.75 14.99 -9.11
C LEU A 27 -1.85 14.86 -10.16
N PHE A 28 -2.18 15.94 -10.87
CA PHE A 28 -3.18 15.91 -11.92
C PHE A 28 -2.77 15.03 -13.10
N VAL A 29 -1.51 15.12 -13.53
CA VAL A 29 -0.94 14.25 -14.58
C VAL A 29 -0.93 12.78 -14.14
N PHE A 30 -0.60 12.52 -12.87
CA PHE A 30 -0.61 11.18 -12.29
C PHE A 30 -2.03 10.59 -12.25
N VAL A 31 -3.01 11.35 -11.74
CA VAL A 31 -4.42 10.92 -11.65
C VAL A 31 -5.02 10.69 -13.03
N ASN A 32 -4.69 11.52 -14.03
CA ASN A 32 -5.16 11.35 -15.41
C ASN A 32 -4.33 10.36 -16.23
N ASN A 33 -3.37 9.66 -15.63
CA ASN A 33 -2.60 8.66 -16.34
C ASN A 33 -3.53 7.51 -16.74
N PRO A 34 -3.58 7.10 -18.02
CA PRO A 34 -4.49 6.07 -18.49
C PRO A 34 -4.28 4.72 -17.79
N LYS A 35 -3.03 4.42 -17.35
CA LYS A 35 -2.74 3.21 -16.58
C LYS A 35 -3.35 3.27 -15.18
N VAL A 36 -3.30 4.43 -14.53
CA VAL A 36 -3.92 4.65 -13.21
C VAL A 36 -5.44 4.60 -13.34
N LEU A 37 -6.01 5.21 -14.40
CA LEU A 37 -7.43 5.13 -14.71
C LEU A 37 -7.89 3.68 -14.98
N GLN A 38 -7.08 2.89 -15.66
CA GLN A 38 -7.38 1.48 -15.93
C GLN A 38 -7.38 0.66 -14.64
N VAL A 39 -6.36 0.81 -13.79
CA VAL A 39 -6.33 0.20 -12.45
C VAL A 39 -7.53 0.65 -11.62
N PHE A 40 -7.95 1.91 -11.75
CA PHE A 40 -9.14 2.44 -11.10
C PHE A 40 -10.42 1.77 -11.59
N ASN A 41 -10.60 1.61 -12.90
CA ASN A 41 -11.74 0.92 -13.48
C ASN A 41 -11.76 -0.56 -13.07
N ASP A 42 -10.61 -1.24 -13.09
CA ASP A 42 -10.50 -2.65 -12.74
C ASP A 42 -10.77 -2.88 -11.24
N ALA A 43 -10.28 -1.98 -10.37
CA ALA A 43 -10.55 -2.02 -8.93
C ALA A 43 -12.01 -1.65 -8.60
N SER A 44 -12.60 -0.71 -9.34
CA SER A 44 -14.02 -0.34 -9.20
C SER A 44 -14.97 -1.45 -9.64
N ASN A 45 -14.57 -2.25 -10.64
CA ASN A 45 -15.33 -3.42 -11.12
C ASN A 45 -15.10 -4.69 -10.28
N ASN A 46 -14.29 -4.62 -9.22
CA ASN A 46 -14.06 -5.78 -8.37
C ASN A 46 -15.34 -6.15 -7.60
N ARG A 47 -15.70 -7.45 -7.60
CA ARG A 47 -16.89 -7.97 -6.91
C ARG A 47 -16.77 -7.91 -5.38
N ASP A 48 -15.56 -7.76 -4.87
CA ASP A 48 -15.31 -7.59 -3.45
C ASP A 48 -15.65 -6.16 -2.98
N VAL A 49 -16.80 -6.02 -2.32
CA VAL A 49 -17.35 -4.76 -1.82
C VAL A 49 -16.39 -4.06 -0.85
N LYS A 50 -15.61 -4.81 -0.06
CA LYS A 50 -14.67 -4.22 0.91
C LYS A 50 -13.49 -3.57 0.20
N LYS A 51 -12.86 -4.28 -0.75
CA LYS A 51 -11.72 -3.75 -1.53
C LYS A 51 -12.11 -2.52 -2.33
N ARG A 52 -13.29 -2.55 -2.95
CA ARG A 52 -13.84 -1.40 -3.69
C ARG A 52 -14.03 -0.18 -2.78
N ARG A 53 -14.55 -0.37 -1.56
CA ARG A 53 -14.76 0.72 -0.60
C ARG A 53 -13.44 1.34 -0.13
N VAL A 54 -12.45 0.53 0.23
CA VAL A 54 -11.12 1.01 0.63
C VAL A 54 -10.48 1.80 -0.51
N PHE A 55 -10.54 1.26 -1.73
CA PHE A 55 -9.98 1.92 -2.91
C PHE A 55 -10.64 3.28 -3.20
N LEU A 56 -11.97 3.36 -3.17
CA LEU A 56 -12.71 4.63 -3.35
C LEU A 56 -12.37 5.65 -2.26
N LEU A 57 -12.19 5.21 -1.01
CA LEU A 57 -11.79 6.10 0.08
C LEU A 57 -10.35 6.62 -0.11
N VAL A 58 -9.42 5.79 -0.54
CA VAL A 58 -8.03 6.21 -0.85
C VAL A 58 -8.02 7.25 -1.97
N VAL A 59 -8.81 7.04 -3.03
CA VAL A 59 -8.92 8.01 -4.12
C VAL A 59 -9.55 9.31 -3.63
N ALA A 60 -10.63 9.24 -2.85
CA ALA A 60 -11.29 10.42 -2.28
C ALA A 60 -10.35 11.25 -1.38
N ILE A 61 -9.51 10.60 -0.57
CA ILE A 61 -8.51 11.33 0.23
C ILE A 61 -7.42 11.93 -0.64
N THR A 62 -6.94 11.19 -1.64
CA THR A 62 -5.89 11.68 -2.55
C THR A 62 -6.37 12.93 -3.29
N THR A 63 -7.62 12.94 -3.76
CA THR A 63 -8.21 14.12 -4.41
C THR A 63 -8.42 15.27 -3.43
N LEU A 64 -8.97 15.01 -2.24
CA LEU A 64 -9.14 16.05 -1.19
C LEU A 64 -7.80 16.68 -0.79
N PHE A 65 -6.76 15.86 -0.62
CA PHE A 65 -5.41 16.31 -0.27
C PHE A 65 -4.78 17.15 -1.39
N ALA A 66 -4.94 16.72 -2.65
CA ALA A 66 -4.48 17.50 -3.80
C ALA A 66 -5.20 18.86 -3.90
N SER A 67 -6.51 18.90 -3.65
CA SER A 67 -7.28 20.14 -3.61
C SER A 67 -6.83 21.06 -2.47
N PHE A 68 -6.51 20.51 -1.30
CA PHE A 68 -5.99 21.27 -0.17
C PHE A 68 -4.63 21.92 -0.50
N ILE A 69 -3.69 21.14 -1.05
CA ILE A 69 -2.39 21.65 -1.50
C ILE A 69 -2.55 22.79 -2.51
N TRP A 70 -3.45 22.62 -3.47
CA TRP A 70 -3.72 23.63 -4.48
C TRP A 70 -4.23 24.93 -3.87
N LEU A 71 -5.23 24.86 -2.97
CA LEU A 71 -5.76 26.03 -2.28
C LEU A 71 -4.70 26.75 -1.44
N CYS A 72 -3.86 26.01 -0.71
CA CYS A 72 -2.74 26.59 0.02
C CYS A 72 -1.78 27.33 -0.94
N GLY A 73 -1.41 26.72 -2.06
CA GLY A 73 -0.61 27.37 -3.10
C GLY A 73 -1.26 28.66 -3.62
N SER A 74 -2.56 28.64 -3.89
CA SER A 74 -3.32 29.80 -4.32
C SER A 74 -3.31 30.94 -3.29
N THR A 75 -3.41 30.64 -1.99
CA THR A 75 -3.31 31.68 -0.94
C THR A 75 -1.96 32.39 -0.93
N HIS A 76 -0.85 31.65 -1.12
CA HIS A 76 0.47 32.25 -1.20
C HIS A 76 0.62 33.16 -2.43
N ILE A 77 0.09 32.74 -3.58
CA ILE A 77 0.11 33.53 -4.82
C ILE A 77 -0.72 34.81 -4.64
N ILE A 78 -1.91 34.72 -4.04
CA ILE A 78 -2.74 35.90 -3.79
C ILE A 78 -2.07 36.85 -2.79
N ASN A 79 -1.41 36.32 -1.75
CA ASN A 79 -0.67 37.14 -0.80
C ASN A 79 0.48 37.91 -1.50
N VAL A 80 1.19 37.26 -2.42
CA VAL A 80 2.19 37.93 -3.29
C VAL A 80 1.54 39.01 -4.15
N LEU A 81 0.38 38.73 -4.76
CA LEU A 81 -0.35 39.72 -5.54
C LEU A 81 -0.83 40.92 -4.69
N ARG A 82 -1.20 40.70 -3.43
CA ARG A 82 -1.57 41.78 -2.49
C ARG A 82 -0.40 42.68 -2.14
N LEU A 83 0.83 42.16 -2.10
CA LEU A 83 2.02 43.00 -1.93
C LEU A 83 2.22 43.95 -3.13
N VAL A 84 1.90 43.49 -4.34
CA VAL A 84 2.03 44.30 -5.58
C VAL A 84 0.84 45.24 -5.78
N TYR A 85 -0.38 44.81 -5.45
CA TYR A 85 -1.62 45.53 -5.66
C TYR A 85 -2.46 45.67 -4.36
N PRO A 86 -1.98 46.44 -3.36
CA PRO A 86 -2.57 46.46 -2.02
C PRO A 86 -3.98 47.06 -1.95
N HIS A 87 -4.35 47.92 -2.91
CA HIS A 87 -5.65 48.61 -2.93
C HIS A 87 -6.75 47.88 -3.71
N ASN A 88 -6.49 46.68 -4.21
CA ASN A 88 -7.48 45.94 -4.98
C ASN A 88 -8.38 45.10 -4.05
N GLU A 89 -9.58 45.60 -3.76
CA GLU A 89 -10.56 44.91 -2.91
C GLU A 89 -10.96 43.52 -3.44
N SER A 90 -10.92 43.31 -4.76
CA SER A 90 -11.25 42.01 -5.36
C SER A 90 -10.27 40.92 -4.92
N LEU A 91 -8.98 41.25 -4.70
CA LEU A 91 -8.00 40.27 -4.21
C LEU A 91 -8.28 39.86 -2.78
N VAL A 92 -8.70 40.80 -1.92
CA VAL A 92 -9.04 40.53 -0.51
C VAL A 92 -10.25 39.59 -0.44
N ARG A 93 -11.31 39.87 -1.20
CA ARG A 93 -12.50 39.00 -1.25
C ARG A 93 -12.17 37.60 -1.79
N THR A 94 -11.25 37.50 -2.75
CA THR A 94 -10.81 36.22 -3.28
C THR A 94 -10.03 35.42 -2.24
N GLU A 95 -9.15 36.06 -1.47
CA GLU A 95 -8.41 35.42 -0.38
C GLU A 95 -9.36 34.88 0.70
N GLU A 96 -10.31 35.70 1.14
CA GLU A 96 -11.34 35.30 2.11
C GLU A 96 -12.17 34.10 1.60
N ALA A 97 -12.59 34.14 0.34
CA ALA A 97 -13.33 33.03 -0.27
C ALA A 97 -12.50 31.74 -0.31
N ILE A 98 -11.22 31.81 -0.68
CA ILE A 98 -10.33 30.65 -0.69
C ILE A 98 -10.12 30.11 0.73
N MET A 99 -10.00 30.96 1.74
CA MET A 99 -9.88 30.50 3.13
C MET A 99 -11.14 29.75 3.60
N VAL A 100 -12.34 30.23 3.25
CA VAL A 100 -13.61 29.54 3.55
C VAL A 100 -13.69 28.18 2.85
N ILE A 101 -13.28 28.11 1.58
CA ILE A 101 -13.24 26.84 0.83
C ILE A 101 -12.22 25.89 1.48
N CYS A 102 -11.04 26.38 1.87
CA CYS A 102 -10.00 25.59 2.51
C CYS A 102 -10.47 25.00 3.86
N MET A 103 -11.17 25.79 4.67
CA MET A 103 -11.83 25.33 5.89
C MET A 103 -12.84 24.22 5.59
N SER A 104 -13.66 24.40 4.57
CA SER A 104 -14.68 23.42 4.18
C SER A 104 -14.07 22.09 3.72
N ILE A 105 -13.02 22.15 2.89
CA ILE A 105 -12.29 20.95 2.44
C ILE A 105 -11.59 20.26 3.62
N SER A 106 -11.06 21.01 4.59
CA SER A 106 -10.42 20.44 5.79
C SER A 106 -11.43 19.64 6.62
N ILE A 107 -12.64 20.18 6.82
CA ILE A 107 -13.73 19.49 7.52
C ILE A 107 -14.12 18.21 6.76
N LEU A 108 -14.32 18.30 5.44
CA LEU A 108 -14.65 17.14 4.61
C LEU A 108 -13.55 16.07 4.69
N THR A 109 -12.29 16.49 4.62
CA THR A 109 -11.14 15.58 4.73
C THR A 109 -11.14 14.86 6.07
N ALA A 110 -11.37 15.57 7.18
CA ALA A 110 -11.49 14.94 8.50
C ALA A 110 -12.64 13.93 8.55
N MET A 111 -13.80 14.24 7.98
CA MET A 111 -14.95 13.34 7.91
C MET A 111 -14.68 12.07 7.07
N VAL A 112 -13.90 12.17 5.98
CA VAL A 112 -13.52 11.01 5.16
C VAL A 112 -12.38 10.20 5.79
N CYS A 113 -11.41 10.86 6.43
CA CYS A 113 -10.30 10.22 7.11
C CYS A 113 -10.74 9.38 8.32
N PHE A 114 -11.73 9.85 9.09
CA PHE A 114 -12.20 9.17 10.30
C PHE A 114 -12.63 7.71 10.07
N PRO A 115 -13.47 7.36 9.07
CA PRO A 115 -13.78 5.97 8.75
C PRO A 115 -12.68 5.24 7.97
N LEU A 116 -11.79 5.95 7.28
CA LEU A 116 -10.70 5.30 6.55
C LEU A 116 -9.61 4.79 7.47
N PHE A 117 -9.27 5.52 8.54
CA PHE A 117 -8.16 5.16 9.42
C PHE A 117 -8.29 3.75 10.02
N PRO A 118 -9.45 3.33 10.58
CA PRO A 118 -9.65 1.95 11.02
C PRO A 118 -9.55 0.93 9.88
N ALA A 119 -10.09 1.25 8.70
CA ALA A 119 -10.06 0.36 7.55
C ALA A 119 -8.62 0.16 7.02
N LEU A 120 -7.80 1.22 7.04
CA LEU A 120 -6.39 1.13 6.69
C LEU A 120 -5.64 0.27 7.72
N VAL A 121 -5.83 0.51 9.02
CA VAL A 121 -5.20 -0.29 10.08
C VAL A 121 -5.57 -1.76 9.97
N GLU A 122 -6.84 -2.08 9.74
CA GLU A 122 -7.29 -3.47 9.53
C GLU A 122 -6.59 -4.07 8.30
N THR A 123 -6.47 -3.33 7.19
CA THR A 123 -5.78 -3.85 5.99
C THR A 123 -4.27 -3.95 6.14
N THR A 124 -3.61 -3.02 6.84
CA THR A 124 -2.16 -3.03 7.02
C THR A 124 -1.71 -4.07 8.04
N GLN A 125 -2.58 -4.50 8.96
CA GLN A 125 -2.33 -5.66 9.81
C GLN A 125 -2.12 -6.96 9.02
N PHE A 126 -2.61 -7.05 7.78
CA PHE A 126 -2.36 -8.20 6.89
C PHE A 126 -1.07 -8.06 6.05
N PHE A 127 -0.42 -6.90 6.11
CA PHE A 127 0.81 -6.59 5.40
C PHE A 127 1.94 -6.39 6.41
N GLU A 128 2.45 -7.49 6.98
CA GLU A 128 3.70 -7.42 7.72
C GLU A 128 4.84 -7.21 6.72
N LEU A 129 5.57 -6.11 6.88
CA LEU A 129 6.79 -5.84 6.13
C LEU A 129 7.84 -6.86 6.59
N GLY A 130 8.21 -7.76 5.68
CA GLY A 130 9.34 -8.66 5.92
C GLY A 130 10.63 -7.86 6.13
N VAL A 131 11.65 -8.50 6.72
CA VAL A 131 12.97 -7.89 7.01
C VAL A 131 13.64 -7.31 5.74
N ASP A 132 13.23 -7.81 4.57
CA ASP A 132 13.71 -7.41 3.25
C ASP A 132 12.96 -6.18 2.66
N GLY A 133 11.99 -5.62 3.39
CA GLY A 133 11.15 -4.51 2.92
C GLY A 133 10.10 -4.91 1.87
N LYS A 134 9.90 -6.21 1.63
CA LYS A 134 8.87 -6.74 0.73
C LYS A 134 7.58 -7.04 1.50
N VAL A 135 6.46 -6.70 0.87
CA VAL A 135 5.11 -7.00 1.36
C VAL A 135 4.88 -8.51 1.23
N GLN A 136 4.89 -9.24 2.34
CA GLN A 136 4.55 -10.66 2.34
C GLN A 136 3.10 -10.86 2.85
N HIS A 137 2.32 -11.66 2.12
CA HIS A 137 1.03 -12.14 2.62
C HIS A 137 1.27 -13.21 3.71
N SER A 138 0.39 -13.31 4.70
CA SER A 138 0.50 -14.21 5.87
C SER A 138 0.76 -15.69 5.55
N GLU A 139 0.45 -16.17 4.34
CA GLU A 139 0.82 -17.51 3.89
C GLU A 139 2.34 -17.70 3.72
N SER A 140 3.07 -16.64 3.40
CA SER A 140 4.55 -16.67 3.33
C SER A 140 5.18 -16.85 4.70
N TYR A 141 4.57 -16.34 5.78
CA TYR A 141 5.16 -16.44 7.12
C TYR A 141 5.24 -17.89 7.60
N LEU A 142 4.21 -18.70 7.32
CA LEU A 142 4.23 -20.13 7.64
C LEU A 142 5.26 -20.88 6.78
N VAL A 143 5.41 -20.50 5.51
CA VAL A 143 6.42 -21.09 4.63
C VAL A 143 7.83 -20.73 5.10
N GLU A 144 8.04 -19.47 5.48
CA GLU A 144 9.31 -18.97 5.98
C GLU A 144 9.65 -19.55 7.36
N ALA A 145 8.67 -19.68 8.25
CA ALA A 145 8.83 -20.36 9.53
C ALA A 145 9.23 -21.83 9.34
N VAL A 146 8.61 -22.54 8.39
CA VAL A 146 8.98 -23.93 8.02
C VAL A 146 10.40 -24.00 7.43
N ASP A 147 10.84 -22.98 6.69
CA ASP A 147 12.20 -22.89 6.15
C ASP A 147 13.25 -22.52 7.20
N LEU A 148 12.87 -21.89 8.31
CA LEU A 148 13.76 -21.58 9.44
C LEU A 148 13.97 -22.77 10.40
N VAL A 149 13.11 -23.79 10.34
CA VAL A 149 13.28 -25.02 11.13
C VAL A 149 14.50 -25.79 10.62
N LYS A 150 15.42 -26.11 11.54
CA LYS A 150 16.66 -26.85 11.23
C LYS A 150 16.45 -28.35 10.98
N GLU A 151 15.23 -28.83 11.15
CA GLU A 151 14.84 -30.22 10.87
C GLU A 151 14.37 -30.37 9.44
N SER A 152 14.47 -31.58 8.90
CA SER A 152 14.01 -31.89 7.55
C SER A 152 12.49 -32.00 7.52
N ILE A 153 11.82 -31.07 6.83
CA ILE A 153 10.36 -31.05 6.69
C ILE A 153 9.99 -31.30 5.22
N LEU A 154 9.18 -32.33 5.01
CA LEU A 154 8.54 -32.65 3.73
C LEU A 154 7.03 -32.58 3.90
N VAL A 155 6.38 -31.85 3.01
CA VAL A 155 4.91 -31.83 2.90
C VAL A 155 4.53 -32.74 1.76
N VAL A 156 3.76 -33.78 2.06
CA VAL A 156 3.41 -34.85 1.11
C VAL A 156 1.90 -34.87 0.89
N SER A 157 1.46 -35.16 -0.33
CA SER A 157 0.05 -35.33 -0.66
C SER A 157 -0.48 -36.70 -0.19
N ASP A 158 -1.81 -36.86 -0.25
CA ASP A 158 -2.52 -38.14 -0.08
C ASP A 158 -1.96 -39.29 -0.94
N LYS A 159 -1.53 -38.98 -2.17
CA LYS A 159 -0.88 -39.90 -3.10
C LYS A 159 0.61 -40.11 -2.85
N MET A 160 1.12 -39.70 -1.69
CA MET A 160 2.53 -39.77 -1.34
C MET A 160 3.47 -38.98 -2.27
N ILE A 161 2.97 -37.94 -2.93
CA ILE A 161 3.79 -37.07 -3.78
C ILE A 161 4.30 -35.91 -2.94
N VAL A 162 5.61 -35.64 -2.96
CA VAL A 162 6.18 -34.50 -2.24
C VAL A 162 5.73 -33.20 -2.89
N LEU A 163 4.92 -32.42 -2.17
CA LEU A 163 4.39 -31.13 -2.60
C LEU A 163 5.35 -29.99 -2.29
N LYS A 164 5.99 -30.01 -1.12
CA LYS A 164 6.96 -29.01 -0.67
C LYS A 164 8.06 -29.65 0.17
N ALA A 165 9.24 -29.04 0.12
CA ALA A 165 10.41 -29.42 0.91
C ALA A 165 11.12 -28.15 1.39
N ASN A 166 11.47 -28.10 2.68
CA ASN A 166 12.29 -27.02 3.22
C ASN A 166 13.77 -27.16 2.79
N ASN A 167 14.59 -26.15 3.04
CA ASN A 167 16.00 -26.13 2.61
C ASN A 167 16.82 -27.33 3.13
N VAL A 168 16.57 -27.75 4.37
CA VAL A 168 17.24 -28.91 4.98
C VAL A 168 16.83 -30.19 4.25
N ALA A 169 15.53 -30.39 4.02
CA ALA A 169 15.04 -31.55 3.27
C ALA A 169 15.58 -31.58 1.83
N ARG A 170 15.70 -30.44 1.14
CA ARG A 170 16.29 -30.39 -0.21
C ARG A 170 17.76 -30.77 -0.23
N THR A 171 18.48 -30.52 0.85
CA THR A 171 19.90 -30.90 0.98
C THR A 171 20.02 -32.42 1.14
N ILE A 172 19.08 -33.06 1.86
CA ILE A 172 19.08 -34.50 2.11
C ILE A 172 18.55 -35.29 0.91
N PHE A 173 17.39 -34.89 0.37
CA PHE A 173 16.65 -35.63 -0.66
C PHE A 173 16.90 -35.11 -2.09
N GLY A 174 17.58 -33.97 -2.24
CA GLY A 174 17.85 -33.32 -3.52
C GLY A 174 16.73 -32.40 -4.00
N PHE A 175 17.05 -31.50 -4.95
CA PHE A 175 16.10 -30.52 -5.51
C PHE A 175 14.94 -31.18 -6.29
N GLN A 176 15.17 -32.37 -6.83
CA GLN A 176 14.17 -33.16 -7.56
C GLN A 176 13.18 -33.90 -6.65
N ALA A 177 13.30 -33.77 -5.33
CA ALA A 177 12.37 -34.37 -4.38
C ALA A 177 10.94 -33.86 -4.59
N VAL A 178 10.76 -32.57 -4.89
CA VAL A 178 9.43 -31.98 -5.14
C VAL A 178 8.84 -32.53 -6.44
N GLY A 179 7.64 -33.09 -6.36
CA GLY A 179 6.97 -33.77 -7.47
C GLY A 179 7.26 -35.26 -7.60
N SER A 180 8.22 -35.78 -6.82
CA SER A 180 8.55 -37.20 -6.77
C SER A 180 7.72 -37.95 -5.71
N SER A 181 7.62 -39.27 -5.86
CA SER A 181 6.96 -40.16 -4.90
C SER A 181 7.83 -40.33 -3.65
N PHE A 182 7.32 -40.02 -2.45
CA PHE A 182 8.10 -40.10 -1.22
C PHE A 182 8.70 -41.51 -0.94
N PRO A 183 7.95 -42.62 -1.13
CA PRO A 183 8.48 -43.97 -0.97
C PRO A 183 9.73 -44.27 -1.81
N SER A 184 9.99 -43.55 -2.91
CA SER A 184 11.20 -43.79 -3.70
C SER A 184 12.50 -43.34 -2.99
N PHE A 185 12.38 -42.55 -1.92
CA PHE A 185 13.51 -42.10 -1.10
C PHE A 185 13.74 -42.98 0.14
N LEU A 186 12.85 -43.95 0.40
CA LEU A 186 12.98 -44.87 1.53
C LEU A 186 13.85 -46.07 1.14
N HIS A 187 14.52 -46.65 2.14
CA HIS A 187 15.17 -47.94 1.95
C HIS A 187 14.09 -49.01 1.68
N PRO A 188 14.32 -49.99 0.78
CA PRO A 188 13.31 -50.98 0.41
C PRO A 188 12.70 -51.75 1.60
N GLU A 189 13.50 -51.96 2.64
CA GLU A 189 13.09 -52.64 3.87
C GLU A 189 12.12 -51.80 4.73
N ASP A 190 12.21 -50.47 4.63
CA ASP A 190 11.42 -49.53 5.43
C ASP A 190 10.07 -49.19 4.79
N VAL A 191 9.88 -49.48 3.50
CA VAL A 191 8.67 -49.14 2.75
C VAL A 191 7.44 -49.79 3.40
N LEU A 192 7.53 -51.07 3.76
CA LEU A 192 6.42 -51.81 4.38
C LEU A 192 6.06 -51.24 5.76
N LEU A 193 7.06 -50.86 6.56
CA LEU A 193 6.85 -50.27 7.88
C LEU A 193 6.24 -48.86 7.77
N PHE A 194 6.66 -48.10 6.76
CA PHE A 194 6.13 -46.78 6.46
C PHE A 194 4.67 -46.86 6.04
N ASP A 195 4.33 -47.74 5.10
CA ASP A 195 2.94 -47.93 4.63
C ASP A 195 2.00 -48.32 5.78
N ASP A 196 2.42 -49.25 6.64
CA ASP A 196 1.64 -49.64 7.83
C ASP A 196 1.44 -48.45 8.79
N SER A 197 2.49 -47.65 9.00
CA SER A 197 2.44 -46.46 9.85
C SER A 197 1.51 -45.38 9.29
N VAL A 198 1.57 -45.13 7.99
CA VAL A 198 0.68 -44.17 7.30
C VAL A 198 -0.77 -44.63 7.42
N VAL A 199 -1.06 -45.89 7.10
CA VAL A 199 -2.43 -46.43 7.15
C VAL A 199 -2.98 -46.32 8.56
N ARG A 200 -2.17 -46.63 9.58
CA ARG A 200 -2.56 -46.47 10.98
C ARG A 200 -2.88 -45.03 11.35
N VAL A 201 -2.07 -44.06 10.92
CA VAL A 201 -2.31 -42.63 11.21
C VAL A 201 -3.53 -42.12 10.42
N ALA A 202 -3.67 -42.47 9.15
CA ALA A 202 -4.79 -42.06 8.31
C ALA A 202 -6.14 -42.57 8.84
N ASN A 203 -6.17 -43.77 9.44
CA ASN A 203 -7.37 -44.34 10.06
C ASN A 203 -7.63 -43.87 11.49
N SER A 204 -6.74 -43.05 12.08
CA SER A 204 -6.88 -42.53 13.45
C SER A 204 -7.59 -41.18 13.55
N TYR A 205 -7.87 -40.56 12.40
CA TYR A 205 -8.66 -39.34 12.24
C TYR A 205 -10.03 -39.68 11.66
#